data_AF-A0A8H6WNC7-F1
#
_entry.id   AF-A0A8H6WNC7-F1
#
_cell.length_a   1.000
_cell.length_b   1.000
_cell.length_c   1.000
_cell.angle_alpha   90.00
_cell.angle_beta   90.00
_cell.angle_gamma   90.00
#
_symmetry.space_group_name_H-M   'P 1'
#
loop_
_entity.id
_entity.type
_entity.pdbx_description
1 polymer ?
#
loop_
_entity_poly.entity_id
_entity_poly.type
_entity_poly.pdbx_seq_one_letter_code
_entity_poly.pdbx_strand_id
1 'polypeptide(L)'
;MIPWSAQAVHHRASLREGLKIVRGVLNRNSKNEGLTTRELFRLAVQEPVSEEFTAGLGTSRPWRESGVPRPAGAQVPPGPPHAHHPVRSLSFLKHHILPVIEREKTVKHGRETRTTTHTTGHANSKRGIQVSTSRKVVWAWRTQRRPVSRKPTAQRPDYVYDYSHMKPAKQRAHRGYHAFIAKRNMLRARTAAKEAEARKIAEKPMREEAKAAARARHMEQERLGAIAREERRKRWAKQNPQLADQLAAKKRREEKAKADAARKPVPGKKRQTA
;
A
#
# COMPACT_ATOMS: atom_id res chain seq x y z
N MET A 1 -2.21 27.08 -17.16
CA MET A 1 -1.04 26.84 -16.30
C MET A 1 -1.30 27.57 -14.99
N ILE A 2 -1.73 26.86 -13.94
CA ILE A 2 -2.06 27.51 -12.65
C ILE A 2 -0.73 27.79 -11.95
N PRO A 3 -0.41 29.05 -11.61
CA PRO A 3 0.79 29.35 -10.84
C PRO A 3 0.71 28.57 -9.55
N TRP A 4 1.74 27.76 -9.29
CA TRP A 4 1.87 27.07 -8.02
C TRP A 4 1.92 28.16 -6.96
N SER A 5 0.84 28.32 -6.20
CA SER A 5 0.81 29.30 -5.13
C SER A 5 2.01 29.05 -4.21
N ALA A 6 2.60 30.09 -3.64
CA ALA A 6 3.71 29.96 -2.69
C ALA A 6 3.40 28.93 -1.57
N GLN A 7 2.11 28.74 -1.28
CA GLN A 7 1.57 27.72 -0.39
C GLN A 7 1.84 26.28 -0.85
N ALA A 8 1.68 25.97 -2.14
CA ALA A 8 1.96 24.64 -2.69
C ALA A 8 3.46 24.30 -2.62
N VAL A 9 4.33 25.30 -2.89
CA VAL A 9 5.79 25.15 -2.77
C VAL A 9 6.18 24.88 -1.32
N HIS A 10 5.63 25.67 -0.39
CA HIS A 10 5.83 25.50 1.04
C HIS A 10 5.35 24.12 1.53
N HIS A 11 4.15 23.69 1.13
CA HIS A 11 3.59 22.41 1.52
C HIS A 11 4.47 21.24 1.06
N ARG A 12 4.93 21.30 -0.20
CA ARG A 12 5.83 20.28 -0.77
C ARG A 12 7.17 20.23 -0.04
N ALA A 13 7.76 21.38 0.29
CA ALA A 13 8.99 21.45 1.09
C ALA A 13 8.80 20.85 2.49
N SER A 14 7.68 21.19 3.16
CA SER A 14 7.37 20.69 4.50
C SER A 14 7.12 19.19 4.50
N LEU A 15 6.47 18.67 3.45
CA LEU A 15 6.22 17.25 3.28
C LEU A 15 7.54 16.50 3.08
N ARG A 16 8.43 17.00 2.20
CA ARG A 16 9.74 16.36 1.94
C ARG A 16 10.60 16.28 3.21
N GLU A 17 10.75 17.39 3.93
CA GLU A 17 11.58 17.42 5.14
C GLU A 17 10.92 16.69 6.30
N GLY A 18 9.59 16.82 6.45
CA GLY A 18 8.81 16.07 7.43
C GLY A 18 8.94 14.56 7.25
N LEU A 19 8.93 14.07 6.01
CA LEU A 19 9.19 12.65 5.71
C LEU A 19 10.59 12.22 6.15
N LYS A 20 11.61 13.04 5.89
CA LYS A 20 13.00 12.74 6.27
C LYS A 20 13.14 12.61 7.80
N ILE A 21 12.60 13.57 8.54
CA ILE A 21 12.58 13.57 10.01
C ILE A 21 11.87 12.33 10.54
N VAL A 22 10.63 12.09 10.10
CA VAL A 22 9.81 10.99 10.61
C VAL A 22 10.45 9.62 10.31
N ARG A 23 11.04 9.44 9.13
CA ARG A 23 11.81 8.22 8.80
C ARG A 23 13.03 8.07 9.69
N GLY A 24 13.75 9.17 9.96
CA GLY A 24 14.90 9.18 10.86
C GLY A 24 14.54 8.74 12.29
N VAL A 25 13.43 9.26 12.83
CA VAL A 25 12.91 8.89 14.15
C VAL A 25 12.50 7.42 14.19
N LEU A 26 11.77 6.95 13.18
CA LEU A 26 11.31 5.56 13.11
C LEU A 26 12.48 4.57 12.96
N ASN A 27 13.50 4.92 12.19
CA ASN A 27 14.70 4.07 12.01
C ASN A 27 15.51 3.95 13.31
N ARG A 28 15.71 5.07 14.03
CA ARG A 28 16.39 5.10 15.34
C ARG A 28 15.65 4.28 16.39
N ASN A 29 14.32 4.28 16.35
CA ASN A 29 13.45 3.57 17.31
C ASN A 29 12.94 2.22 16.79
N SER A 30 13.54 1.67 15.74
CA SER A 30 13.07 0.43 15.06
C SER A 30 13.17 -0.83 15.92
N LYS A 31 13.89 -0.79 17.04
CA LYS A 31 13.99 -1.89 18.02
C LYS A 31 12.83 -1.92 19.02
N ASN A 32 12.14 -0.80 19.20
CA ASN A 32 11.04 -0.70 20.15
C ASN A 32 9.75 -1.29 19.55
N GLU A 33 8.72 -1.46 20.38
CA GLU A 33 7.41 -2.01 20.03
C GLU A 33 6.59 -1.12 19.03
N GLY A 34 7.25 -0.34 18.19
CA GLY A 34 6.68 0.73 17.37
C GLY A 34 6.46 2.00 18.18
N LEU A 35 6.07 3.08 17.49
CA LEU A 35 5.76 4.38 18.10
C LEU A 35 4.29 4.72 17.87
N THR A 36 3.59 5.18 18.90
CA THR A 36 2.25 5.75 18.70
C THR A 36 2.38 7.07 17.92
N THR A 37 1.31 7.51 17.26
CA THR A 37 1.31 8.79 16.52
C THR A 37 1.71 9.97 17.43
N ARG A 38 1.32 9.94 18.71
CA ARG A 38 1.63 10.99 19.69
C ARG A 38 3.10 10.97 20.10
N GLU A 39 3.68 9.79 20.34
CA GLU A 39 5.12 9.66 20.63
C GLU A 39 5.95 10.04 19.42
N LEU A 40 5.56 9.57 18.23
CA LEU A 40 6.21 9.91 16.98
C LEU A 40 6.23 11.42 16.74
N PHE A 41 5.12 12.11 17.02
CA PHE A 41 5.06 13.56 16.95
C PHE A 41 6.00 14.24 17.94
N ARG A 42 5.99 13.83 19.22
CA ARG A 42 6.88 14.39 20.25
C ARG A 42 8.34 14.27 19.87
N LEU A 43 8.76 13.08 19.40
CA LEU A 43 10.12 12.84 18.96
C LEU A 43 10.45 13.64 17.69
N ALA A 44 9.54 13.67 16.71
CA ALA A 44 9.77 14.39 15.46
C ALA A 44 9.91 15.92 15.66
N VAL A 45 9.24 16.51 16.65
CA VAL A 45 9.37 17.95 16.97
C VAL A 45 10.71 18.27 17.67
N GLN A 46 11.36 17.27 18.27
CA GLN A 46 12.68 17.45 18.90
C GLN A 46 13.84 17.34 17.91
N GLU A 47 13.57 16.87 16.68
CA GLU A 47 14.63 16.71 15.68
C GLU A 47 15.04 18.06 15.08
N PRO A 48 16.34 18.26 14.82
CA PRO A 48 16.80 19.45 14.14
C PRO A 48 16.29 19.48 12.70
N VAL A 49 15.89 20.68 12.26
CA VAL A 49 15.43 20.92 10.89
C VAL A 49 16.65 21.21 10.01
N SER A 50 16.67 20.68 8.79
CA SER A 50 17.73 20.99 7.83
C SER A 50 17.79 22.49 7.52
N GLU A 51 18.99 23.05 7.46
CA GLU A 51 19.22 24.46 7.13
C GLU A 51 18.63 24.84 5.76
N GLU A 52 18.66 23.90 4.80
CA GLU A 52 18.04 24.06 3.47
C GLU A 52 16.54 24.37 3.53
N PHE A 53 15.83 23.79 4.50
CA PHE A 53 14.41 24.03 4.68
C PHE A 53 14.15 25.44 5.23
N THR A 54 14.98 25.88 6.16
CA THR A 54 14.91 27.22 6.75
C THR A 54 15.26 28.30 5.73
N ALA A 55 16.30 28.07 4.90
CA ALA A 55 16.73 28.99 3.85
C ALA A 55 15.70 29.09 2.70
N GLY A 56 15.13 27.96 2.27
CA GLY A 56 14.15 27.92 1.18
C GLY A 56 12.80 28.58 1.50
N LEU A 57 12.54 28.88 2.78
CA LEU A 57 11.30 29.52 3.23
C LEU A 57 11.38 31.05 3.30
N GLY A 58 12.56 31.62 3.01
CA GLY A 58 12.80 33.05 2.78
C GLY A 58 11.88 33.98 3.58
N THR A 59 12.06 34.08 4.90
CA THR A 59 11.38 35.06 5.79
C THR A 59 9.89 35.33 5.46
N SER A 60 9.16 34.31 4.98
CA SER A 60 7.80 34.51 4.52
C SER A 60 6.87 34.41 5.72
N ARG A 61 6.11 35.50 5.91
CA ARG A 61 5.21 35.80 7.04
C ARG A 61 4.55 34.54 7.64
N PRO A 62 4.39 34.49 8.98
CA PRO A 62 3.66 33.41 9.62
C PRO A 62 2.30 33.24 8.94
N TRP A 63 2.00 31.99 8.62
CA TRP A 63 0.74 31.51 8.05
C TRP A 63 -0.44 32.26 8.67
N ARG A 64 -0.93 33.33 8.01
CA ARG A 64 -2.22 33.89 8.34
C ARG A 64 -3.23 32.94 7.74
N GLU A 65 -3.94 32.23 8.62
CA GLU A 65 -5.19 31.58 8.29
C GLU A 65 -6.01 32.63 7.52
N SER A 66 -6.23 32.38 6.23
CA SER A 66 -6.95 33.27 5.34
C SER A 66 -8.24 33.71 6.04
N GLY A 67 -8.41 35.03 6.18
CA GLY A 67 -9.49 35.69 6.91
C GLY A 67 -10.86 35.52 6.26
N VAL A 68 -11.26 34.26 6.06
CA VAL A 68 -12.63 33.89 5.70
C VAL A 68 -13.46 34.09 6.96
N PRO A 69 -14.45 34.99 6.97
CA PRO A 69 -15.33 35.17 8.12
C PRO A 69 -16.04 33.83 8.38
N ARG A 70 -15.77 33.24 9.55
CA ARG A 70 -16.40 31.97 9.96
C ARG A 70 -17.73 32.26 10.66
N PRO A 71 -18.74 31.41 10.47
CA PRO A 71 -20.02 31.56 11.15
C PRO A 71 -19.84 31.49 12.67
N ALA A 72 -20.59 32.31 13.40
CA ALA A 72 -20.59 32.37 14.85
C ALA A 72 -20.93 30.99 15.45
N GLY A 73 -20.04 30.47 16.30
CA GLY A 73 -20.20 29.16 16.96
C GLY A 73 -19.16 28.10 16.60
N ALA A 74 -18.29 28.34 15.62
CA ALA A 74 -17.18 27.44 15.31
C ALA A 74 -16.05 27.57 16.35
N GLN A 75 -15.78 26.51 17.12
CA GLN A 75 -14.60 26.45 17.98
C GLN A 75 -13.33 26.68 17.16
N VAL A 76 -12.50 27.63 17.61
CA VAL A 76 -11.17 27.89 17.03
C VAL A 76 -10.31 26.65 17.30
N PRO A 77 -9.85 25.91 16.27
CA PRO A 77 -8.85 24.87 16.51
C PRO A 77 -7.57 25.56 17.01
N PRO A 78 -6.86 25.01 18.01
CA PRO A 78 -5.60 25.59 18.46
C PRO A 78 -4.66 25.73 17.25
N GLY A 79 -4.26 26.97 16.97
CA GLY A 79 -3.30 27.27 15.91
C GLY A 79 -2.00 26.48 16.13
N PRO A 80 -1.30 26.06 15.07
CA PRO A 80 -0.12 25.22 15.22
C PRO A 80 0.99 26.01 15.94
N PRO A 81 1.63 25.43 16.98
CA PRO A 81 2.62 26.15 17.77
C PRO A 81 3.93 26.49 17.03
N HIS A 82 4.21 25.92 15.84
CA HIS A 82 5.51 26.12 15.17
C HIS A 82 5.37 26.29 13.65
N ALA A 83 5.49 27.52 13.16
CA ALA A 83 5.70 27.78 11.72
C ALA A 83 7.10 27.32 11.25
N HIS A 84 8.07 27.22 12.15
CA HIS A 84 9.48 26.94 11.81
C HIS A 84 9.83 25.46 11.64
N HIS A 85 8.92 24.54 11.94
CA HIS A 85 9.18 23.10 11.85
C HIS A 85 8.37 22.46 10.72
N PRO A 86 8.91 21.52 9.92
CA PRO A 86 8.16 20.86 8.85
C PRO A 86 7.02 19.96 9.38
N VAL A 87 7.16 19.40 10.58
CA VAL A 87 6.09 18.66 11.29
C VAL A 87 5.36 19.61 12.23
N ARG A 88 4.54 20.51 11.67
CA ARG A 88 3.91 21.65 12.39
C ARG A 88 2.85 21.26 13.40
N SER A 89 2.14 20.17 13.14
CA SER A 89 1.01 19.73 13.94
C SER A 89 0.80 18.23 13.86
N LEU A 90 0.14 17.69 14.88
CA LEU A 90 -0.28 16.29 14.90
C LEU A 90 -1.20 15.96 13.72
N SER A 91 -2.07 16.91 13.34
CA SER A 91 -2.95 16.81 12.18
C SER A 91 -2.15 16.69 10.88
N PHE A 92 -1.13 17.54 10.70
CA PHE A 92 -0.28 17.48 9.51
C PHE A 92 0.46 16.14 9.40
N LEU A 93 1.03 15.67 10.50
CA LEU A 93 1.66 14.35 10.58
C LEU A 93 0.68 13.24 10.16
N LYS A 94 -0.54 13.24 10.71
CA LYS A 94 -1.57 12.22 10.48
C LYS A 94 -2.12 12.22 9.06
N HIS A 95 -2.38 13.38 8.48
CA HIS A 95 -3.11 13.49 7.21
C HIS A 95 -2.21 13.63 5.97
N HIS A 96 -0.98 14.13 6.13
CA HIS A 96 -0.09 14.36 4.98
C HIS A 96 1.14 13.47 4.99
N ILE A 97 1.80 13.28 6.13
CA ILE A 97 3.08 12.55 6.18
C ILE A 97 2.84 11.04 6.29
N LEU A 98 2.09 10.60 7.30
CA LEU A 98 1.88 9.18 7.58
C LEU A 98 1.26 8.39 6.41
N PRO A 99 0.25 8.92 5.67
CA PRO A 99 -0.30 8.21 4.53
C PRO A 99 0.71 8.00 3.39
N VAL A 100 1.67 8.91 3.24
CA VAL A 100 2.72 8.78 2.21
C VAL A 100 3.69 7.65 2.59
N ILE A 101 4.12 7.61 3.85
CA ILE A 101 5.02 6.56 4.35
C ILE A 101 4.36 5.18 4.29
N GLU A 102 3.07 5.11 4.62
CA GLU A 102 2.28 3.87 4.54
C GLU A 102 2.17 3.35 3.10
N ARG A 103 1.92 4.24 2.13
CA ARG A 103 1.87 3.89 0.69
C ARG A 103 3.19 3.35 0.16
N GLU A 104 4.31 3.85 0.67
CA GLU A 104 5.65 3.37 0.31
C GLU A 104 6.00 2.00 0.92
N LYS A 105 5.14 1.45 1.80
CA LYS A 105 5.34 0.16 2.49
C LYS A 105 6.63 0.10 3.31
N THR A 106 7.16 1.25 3.71
CA THR A 106 8.34 1.32 4.58
C THR A 106 7.96 1.14 6.05
N VAL A 107 6.72 1.49 6.41
CA VAL A 107 6.20 1.45 7.77
C VAL A 107 4.80 0.85 7.73
N LYS A 108 4.50 0.01 8.72
CA LYS A 108 3.18 -0.60 8.91
C LYS A 108 2.53 -0.01 10.15
N HIS A 109 1.26 0.38 10.02
CA HIS A 109 0.41 0.70 11.15
C HIS A 109 -0.26 -0.58 11.65
N GLY A 110 -0.12 -0.89 12.94
CA GLY A 110 -0.63 -2.14 13.50
C GLY A 110 -0.99 -2.02 14.97
N ARG A 111 -1.82 -2.97 15.43
CA ARG A 111 -2.10 -3.14 16.86
C ARG A 111 -0.89 -3.80 17.51
N GLU A 112 -0.45 -3.21 18.61
CA GLU A 112 0.59 -3.77 19.44
C GLU A 112 0.18 -3.80 20.91
N THR A 113 0.45 -4.91 21.57
CA THR A 113 0.25 -5.03 23.01
C THR A 113 1.48 -4.53 23.74
N ARG A 114 1.37 -3.36 24.38
CA ARG A 114 2.43 -2.80 25.21
C ARG A 114 2.23 -3.16 26.67
N THR A 115 3.31 -3.52 27.35
CA THR A 115 3.31 -3.69 28.81
C THR A 115 3.67 -2.37 29.46
N THR A 116 2.68 -1.68 30.02
CA THR A 116 2.87 -0.45 30.78
C THR A 116 2.99 -0.79 32.27
N THR A 117 4.15 -0.49 32.86
CA THR A 117 4.35 -0.49 34.31
C THR A 117 3.77 0.80 34.89
N HIS A 118 2.69 0.69 35.66
CA HIS A 118 2.15 1.78 36.44
C HIS A 118 2.65 1.63 37.87
N THR A 119 3.60 2.49 38.25
CA THR A 119 4.01 2.69 39.64
C THR A 119 3.02 3.64 40.30
N THR A 120 2.03 3.07 41.00
CA THR A 120 1.13 3.84 41.86
C THR A 120 1.74 3.91 43.25
N GLY A 121 2.61 4.90 43.45
CA GLY A 121 3.14 5.25 44.76
C GLY A 121 2.78 6.70 45.07
N HIS A 122 1.96 6.93 46.10
CA HIS A 122 1.84 8.26 46.68
C HIS A 122 3.14 8.59 47.42
N ALA A 123 3.75 9.72 47.11
CA ALA A 123 5.05 10.15 47.65
C ALA A 123 5.13 10.19 49.19
N ASN A 124 3.99 10.13 49.90
CA ASN A 124 3.91 10.21 51.36
C ASN A 124 3.48 8.91 52.06
N SER A 125 3.36 7.77 51.36
CA SER A 125 3.01 6.49 51.96
C SER A 125 4.26 5.68 52.32
N LYS A 126 4.48 5.42 53.62
CA LYS A 126 5.51 4.48 54.13
C LYS A 126 5.27 3.01 53.72
N ARG A 127 4.17 2.70 53.03
CA ARG A 127 3.92 1.36 52.45
C ARG A 127 4.49 1.31 51.04
N GLY A 128 5.35 0.32 50.79
CA GLY A 128 6.20 0.19 49.61
C GLY A 128 5.50 0.37 48.26
N ILE A 129 6.28 0.80 47.27
CA ILE A 129 5.86 1.06 45.89
C ILE A 129 5.31 -0.23 45.28
N GLN A 130 3.98 -0.30 45.09
CA GLN A 130 3.38 -1.37 44.31
C GLN A 130 3.55 -1.07 42.81
N VAL A 131 4.34 -1.91 42.13
CA VAL A 131 4.50 -1.87 40.68
C VAL A 131 3.42 -2.76 40.07
N SER A 132 2.41 -2.16 39.43
CA SER A 132 1.41 -2.92 38.66
C SER A 132 1.79 -2.92 37.18
N THR A 133 1.86 -4.11 36.56
CA THR A 133 2.05 -4.24 35.11
C THR A 133 0.69 -4.42 34.45
N SER A 134 0.30 -3.50 33.56
CA SER A 134 -0.90 -3.66 32.73
C SER A 134 -0.52 -3.77 31.26
N ARG A 135 -1.14 -4.71 30.54
CA ARG A 135 -0.98 -4.85 29.09
C ARG A 135 -2.09 -4.07 28.40
N LYS A 136 -1.73 -3.15 27.50
CA LYS A 136 -2.67 -2.32 26.72
C LYS A 136 -2.38 -2.48 25.24
N VAL A 137 -3.43 -2.74 24.46
CA VAL A 137 -3.32 -2.76 23.00
C VAL A 137 -3.35 -1.32 22.48
N VAL A 138 -2.31 -0.91 21.78
CA VAL A 138 -2.14 0.43 21.23
C VAL A 138 -1.85 0.34 19.74
N TRP A 139 -2.34 1.31 18.97
CA TRP A 139 -2.00 1.45 17.57
C TRP A 139 -0.63 2.13 17.42
N ALA A 140 0.31 1.41 16.81
CA ALA A 140 1.69 1.85 16.68
C ALA A 140 2.18 1.73 15.23
N TRP A 141 3.07 2.66 14.88
CA TRP A 141 3.80 2.70 13.62
C TRP A 141 5.12 1.94 13.78
N ARG A 142 5.36 0.98 12.89
CA ARG A 142 6.54 0.11 12.92
C ARG A 142 7.25 0.14 11.60
N THR A 143 8.56 0.32 11.62
CA THR A 143 9.38 0.09 10.42
C THR A 143 9.21 -1.35 9.99
N GLN A 144 8.69 -1.57 8.79
CA GLN A 144 8.69 -2.90 8.21
C GLN A 144 10.15 -3.21 7.90
N ARG A 145 10.77 -4.08 8.69
CA ARG A 145 12.09 -4.61 8.31
C ARG A 145 11.89 -5.19 6.93
N ARG A 146 12.56 -4.62 5.93
CA ARG A 146 12.68 -5.30 4.64
C ARG A 146 13.08 -6.72 4.99
N PRO A 147 12.33 -7.76 4.55
CA PRO A 147 12.78 -9.12 4.77
C PRO A 147 14.21 -9.12 4.28
N VAL A 148 15.15 -9.34 5.19
CA VAL A 148 16.56 -9.44 4.80
C VAL A 148 16.48 -10.51 3.73
N SER A 149 16.74 -10.11 2.48
CA SER A 149 16.82 -11.07 1.39
C SER A 149 17.85 -12.04 1.92
N ARG A 150 17.37 -13.20 2.39
CA ARG A 150 18.22 -14.31 2.72
C ARG A 150 18.75 -14.62 1.34
N LYS A 151 19.90 -14.00 1.00
CA LYS A 151 20.67 -14.37 -0.18
C LYS A 151 20.58 -15.89 -0.16
N PRO A 152 20.05 -16.54 -1.22
CA PRO A 152 19.84 -17.97 -1.21
C PRO A 152 21.10 -18.55 -0.61
N THR A 153 20.99 -19.17 0.58
CA THR A 153 22.15 -19.65 1.33
C THR A 153 22.97 -20.36 0.28
N ALA A 154 24.12 -19.78 -0.09
CA ALA A 154 24.87 -20.23 -1.26
C ALA A 154 24.90 -21.75 -1.14
N GLN A 155 24.35 -22.46 -2.12
CA GLN A 155 24.25 -23.92 -2.05
C GLN A 155 25.62 -24.36 -1.58
N ARG A 156 25.70 -24.88 -0.34
CA ARG A 156 26.99 -25.22 0.24
C ARG A 156 27.60 -26.13 -0.82
N PRO A 157 28.81 -25.82 -1.33
CA PRO A 157 29.40 -26.63 -2.38
C PRO A 157 29.27 -28.07 -1.92
N ASP A 158 28.69 -28.93 -2.77
CA ASP A 158 28.46 -30.34 -2.44
C ASP A 158 29.78 -30.86 -1.90
N TYR A 159 29.83 -31.08 -0.59
CA TYR A 159 31.08 -31.34 0.10
C TYR A 159 31.52 -32.71 -0.42
N VAL A 160 32.47 -32.72 -1.35
CA VAL A 160 33.08 -33.95 -1.84
C VAL A 160 33.88 -34.47 -0.66
N TYR A 161 33.26 -35.35 0.11
CA TYR A 161 33.91 -35.98 1.24
C TYR A 161 35.08 -36.81 0.70
N ASP A 162 36.30 -36.29 0.86
CA ASP A 162 37.48 -37.04 0.51
C ASP A 162 37.74 -38.10 1.59
N TYR A 163 37.43 -39.35 1.24
CA TYR A 163 37.61 -40.51 2.10
C TYR A 163 38.96 -41.20 1.94
N SER A 164 39.86 -40.63 1.13
CA SER A 164 41.18 -41.20 0.82
C SER A 164 41.99 -41.59 2.07
N HIS A 165 41.88 -40.80 3.14
CA HIS A 165 42.56 -41.00 4.42
C HIS A 165 41.95 -42.10 5.32
N MET A 166 40.79 -42.67 4.98
CA MET A 166 40.15 -43.72 5.79
C MET A 166 40.58 -45.13 5.38
N LYS A 167 40.61 -46.09 6.33
CA LYS A 167 40.81 -47.52 6.03
C LYS A 167 39.77 -48.03 5.01
N PRO A 168 40.11 -48.92 4.05
CA PRO A 168 39.19 -49.38 2.99
C PRO A 168 37.84 -49.93 3.48
N ALA A 169 37.82 -50.60 4.64
CA ALA A 169 36.57 -51.08 5.24
C ALA A 169 35.64 -49.92 5.67
N LYS A 170 36.19 -48.86 6.25
CA LYS A 170 35.43 -47.65 6.64
C LYS A 170 34.97 -46.86 5.41
N GLN A 171 35.79 -46.78 4.35
CA GLN A 171 35.39 -46.16 3.09
C GLN A 171 34.15 -46.86 2.47
N ARG A 172 34.14 -48.20 2.45
CA ARG A 172 32.98 -48.98 1.97
C ARG A 172 31.72 -48.70 2.79
N ALA A 173 31.82 -48.67 4.11
CA ALA A 173 30.70 -48.34 4.99
C ALA A 173 30.17 -46.92 4.75
N HIS A 174 31.05 -45.91 4.62
CA HIS A 174 30.66 -44.54 4.32
C HIS A 174 29.99 -44.41 2.94
N ARG A 175 30.53 -45.06 1.90
CA ARG A 175 29.88 -45.10 0.57
C ARG A 175 28.47 -45.69 0.65
N GLY A 176 28.29 -46.77 1.41
CA GLY A 176 26.97 -47.35 1.66
C GLY A 176 26.01 -46.39 2.36
N TYR A 177 26.47 -45.67 3.38
CA TYR A 177 25.68 -44.66 4.09
C TYR A 177 25.25 -43.51 3.18
N HIS A 178 26.17 -42.97 2.36
CA HIS A 178 25.83 -41.90 1.41
C HIS A 178 24.84 -42.36 0.34
N ALA A 179 25.01 -43.57 -0.19
CA ALA A 179 24.06 -44.15 -1.14
C ALA A 179 22.66 -44.31 -0.51
N PHE A 180 22.58 -44.73 0.76
CA PHE A 180 21.32 -44.81 1.50
C PHE A 180 20.66 -43.44 1.69
N ILE A 181 21.41 -42.42 2.12
CA ILE A 181 20.90 -41.06 2.29
C ILE A 181 20.43 -40.48 0.95
N ALA A 182 21.19 -40.68 -0.13
CA ALA A 182 20.81 -40.25 -1.47
C ALA A 182 19.49 -40.92 -1.92
N LYS A 183 19.36 -42.24 -1.75
CA LYS A 183 18.13 -42.97 -2.07
C LYS A 183 16.94 -42.47 -1.24
N ARG A 184 17.13 -42.21 0.06
CA ARG A 184 16.10 -41.67 0.95
C ARG A 184 15.65 -40.27 0.50
N ASN A 185 16.60 -39.40 0.17
CA ASN A 185 16.30 -38.04 -0.30
C ASN A 185 15.58 -38.08 -1.65
N MET A 186 15.99 -38.97 -2.57
CA MET A 186 15.32 -39.18 -3.85
C MET A 186 13.87 -39.64 -3.65
N LEU A 187 13.61 -40.57 -2.73
CA LEU A 187 12.25 -41.02 -2.41
C LEU A 187 11.39 -39.89 -1.84
N ARG A 188 11.93 -39.08 -0.92
CA ARG A 188 11.23 -37.90 -0.38
C ARG A 188 10.93 -36.86 -1.46
N ALA A 189 11.85 -36.62 -2.37
CA ALA A 189 11.64 -35.72 -3.49
C ALA A 189 10.51 -36.23 -4.41
N ARG A 190 10.48 -37.55 -4.66
CA ARG A 190 9.44 -38.19 -5.48
C ARG A 190 8.06 -38.13 -4.82
N THR A 191 7.96 -38.36 -3.51
CA THR A 191 6.69 -38.23 -2.77
C THR A 191 6.21 -36.78 -2.75
N ALA A 192 7.11 -35.83 -2.48
CA ALA A 192 6.79 -34.40 -2.53
C ALA A 192 6.33 -33.95 -3.92
N ALA A 193 6.95 -34.46 -4.99
CA ALA A 193 6.51 -34.18 -6.35
C ALA A 193 5.10 -34.72 -6.63
N LYS A 194 4.81 -35.96 -6.23
CA LYS A 194 3.47 -36.56 -6.36
C LYS A 194 2.41 -35.80 -5.54
N GLU A 195 2.72 -35.40 -4.31
CA GLU A 195 1.82 -34.59 -3.48
C GLU A 195 1.58 -33.21 -4.11
N ALA A 196 2.60 -32.58 -4.69
CA ALA A 196 2.45 -31.30 -5.38
C ALA A 196 1.57 -31.43 -6.64
N GLU A 197 1.70 -32.52 -7.40
CA GLU A 197 0.82 -32.82 -8.53
C GLU A 197 -0.61 -33.08 -8.08
N ALA A 198 -0.83 -33.89 -7.03
CA ALA A 198 -2.14 -34.13 -6.46
C ALA A 198 -2.80 -32.83 -5.98
N ARG A 199 -2.05 -31.95 -5.31
CA ARG A 199 -2.53 -30.61 -4.91
C ARG A 199 -2.92 -29.76 -6.12
N LYS A 200 -2.10 -29.74 -7.17
CA LYS A 200 -2.44 -29.01 -8.40
C LYS A 200 -3.72 -29.54 -9.04
N ILE A 201 -3.92 -30.86 -9.06
CA ILE A 201 -5.13 -31.50 -9.60
C ILE A 201 -6.35 -31.12 -8.73
N ALA A 202 -6.23 -31.21 -7.40
CA ALA A 202 -7.30 -30.83 -6.48
C ALA A 202 -7.65 -29.32 -6.53
N GLU A 203 -6.67 -28.46 -6.83
CA GLU A 203 -6.86 -27.01 -6.90
C GLU A 203 -7.45 -26.54 -8.25
N LYS A 204 -7.31 -27.33 -9.33
CA LYS A 204 -7.87 -27.00 -10.66
C LYS A 204 -9.36 -26.63 -10.64
N PRO A 205 -10.28 -27.42 -10.05
CA PRO A 205 -11.70 -27.05 -10.03
C PRO A 205 -11.95 -25.73 -9.30
N MET A 206 -11.34 -25.54 -8.13
CA MET A 206 -11.48 -24.27 -7.38
C MET A 206 -10.95 -23.07 -8.18
N ARG A 207 -9.87 -23.24 -8.95
CA ARG A 207 -9.35 -22.18 -9.82
C ARG A 207 -10.29 -21.86 -10.97
N GLU A 208 -10.88 -22.86 -11.61
CA GLU A 208 -11.84 -22.65 -12.69
C GLU A 208 -13.15 -22.02 -12.18
N GLU A 209 -13.64 -22.44 -11.01
CA GLU A 209 -14.77 -21.80 -10.32
C GLU A 209 -14.47 -20.34 -9.96
N ALA A 210 -13.29 -20.06 -9.41
CA ALA A 210 -12.87 -18.70 -9.10
C ALA A 210 -12.78 -17.81 -10.36
N LYS A 211 -12.28 -18.35 -11.48
CA LYS A 211 -12.27 -17.66 -12.77
C LYS A 211 -13.69 -17.43 -13.29
N ALA A 212 -14.56 -18.43 -13.21
CA ALA A 212 -15.96 -18.31 -13.63
C ALA A 212 -16.71 -17.25 -12.80
N ALA A 213 -16.52 -17.25 -11.47
CA ALA A 213 -17.07 -16.24 -10.57
C ALA A 213 -16.52 -14.84 -10.88
N ALA A 214 -15.23 -14.70 -11.21
CA ALA A 214 -14.65 -13.41 -11.61
C ALA A 214 -15.26 -12.89 -12.93
N ARG A 215 -15.48 -13.77 -13.92
CA ARG A 215 -16.17 -13.41 -15.17
C ARG A 215 -17.63 -13.01 -14.91
N ALA A 216 -18.34 -13.74 -14.05
CA ALA A 216 -19.72 -13.41 -13.70
C ALA A 216 -19.81 -12.02 -13.04
N ARG A 217 -18.92 -11.71 -12.08
CA ARG A 217 -18.84 -10.39 -11.44
C ARG A 217 -18.51 -9.28 -12.44
N HIS A 218 -17.62 -9.54 -13.40
CA HIS A 218 -17.31 -8.56 -14.44
C HIS A 218 -18.53 -8.25 -15.31
N MET A 219 -19.24 -9.29 -15.79
CA MET A 219 -20.46 -9.10 -16.58
C MET A 219 -21.56 -8.38 -15.80
N GLU A 220 -21.70 -8.67 -14.50
CA GLU A 220 -22.64 -7.98 -13.62
C GLU A 220 -22.29 -6.49 -13.45
N GLN A 221 -21.00 -6.17 -13.26
CA GLN A 221 -20.53 -4.78 -13.20
C GLN A 221 -20.77 -4.04 -14.52
N GLU A 222 -20.58 -4.69 -15.66
CA GLU A 222 -20.89 -4.09 -16.96
C GLU A 222 -22.39 -3.82 -17.13
N ARG A 223 -23.24 -4.75 -16.68
CA ARG A 223 -24.71 -4.57 -16.68
C ARG A 223 -25.12 -3.40 -15.80
N LEU A 224 -24.63 -3.35 -14.56
CA LEU A 224 -24.89 -2.23 -13.64
C LEU A 224 -24.37 -0.90 -14.19
N GLY A 225 -23.19 -0.92 -14.81
CA GLY A 225 -22.62 0.24 -15.49
C GLY A 225 -23.45 0.71 -16.69
N ALA A 226 -24.04 -0.22 -17.46
CA ALA A 226 -24.93 0.10 -18.56
C ALA A 226 -26.22 0.78 -18.05
N ILE A 227 -26.85 0.22 -17.01
CA ILE A 227 -28.03 0.81 -16.36
C ILE A 227 -27.71 2.23 -15.87
N ALA A 228 -26.59 2.41 -15.15
CA ALA A 228 -26.20 3.72 -14.64
C ALA A 228 -25.92 4.75 -15.75
N ARG A 229 -25.35 4.32 -16.89
CA ARG A 229 -25.15 5.17 -18.07
C ARG A 229 -26.49 5.57 -18.70
N GLU A 230 -27.44 4.64 -18.80
CA GLU A 230 -28.78 4.94 -19.30
C GLU A 230 -29.54 5.90 -18.39
N GLU A 231 -29.52 5.70 -17.08
CA GLU A 231 -30.13 6.62 -16.13
C GLU A 231 -29.51 8.02 -16.21
N ARG A 232 -28.18 8.11 -16.30
CA ARG A 232 -27.49 9.39 -16.49
C ARG A 232 -27.93 10.07 -17.78
N ARG A 233 -28.07 9.31 -18.87
CA ARG A 233 -28.56 9.82 -20.16
C ARG A 233 -30.00 10.32 -20.05
N LYS A 234 -30.88 9.60 -19.34
CA LYS A 234 -32.27 10.04 -19.06
C LYS A 234 -32.30 11.34 -18.26
N ARG A 235 -31.48 11.44 -17.19
CA ARG A 235 -31.37 12.67 -16.37
C ARG A 235 -30.85 13.85 -17.20
N TRP A 236 -29.82 13.63 -18.02
CA TRP A 236 -29.28 14.67 -18.90
C TRP A 236 -30.32 15.14 -19.93
N ALA A 237 -31.06 14.21 -20.54
CA ALA A 237 -32.13 14.54 -21.50
C ALA A 237 -33.25 15.35 -20.84
N LYS A 238 -33.64 15.01 -19.60
CA LYS A 238 -34.61 15.78 -18.83
C LYS A 238 -34.14 17.21 -18.54
N GLN A 239 -32.84 17.41 -18.30
CA GLN A 239 -32.24 18.73 -18.09
C GLN A 239 -32.06 19.52 -19.40
N ASN A 240 -31.95 18.85 -20.56
CA ASN A 240 -31.60 19.46 -21.84
C ASN A 240 -32.51 18.94 -22.99
N PRO A 241 -33.81 19.30 -23.01
CA PRO A 241 -34.76 18.71 -23.96
C PRO A 241 -34.43 19.03 -25.42
N GLN A 242 -34.10 20.30 -25.73
CA GLN A 242 -33.80 20.73 -27.10
C GLN A 242 -32.59 20.00 -27.72
N LEU A 243 -31.51 19.83 -26.93
CA LEU A 243 -30.32 19.11 -27.38
C LEU A 243 -30.59 17.60 -27.51
N ALA A 244 -31.43 17.04 -26.65
CA ALA A 244 -31.83 15.64 -26.76
C ALA A 244 -32.61 15.37 -28.05
N ASP A 245 -33.52 16.27 -28.44
CA ASP A 245 -34.29 16.17 -29.69
C ASP A 245 -33.42 16.30 -30.93
N GLN A 246 -32.46 17.24 -30.93
CA GLN A 246 -31.48 17.37 -32.01
C GLN A 246 -30.63 16.09 -32.18
N LEU A 247 -30.17 15.48 -31.09
CA LEU A 247 -29.43 14.22 -31.13
C LEU A 247 -30.31 13.05 -31.62
N ALA A 248 -31.58 13.00 -31.23
CA ALA A 248 -32.53 11.99 -31.71
C ALA A 248 -32.79 12.15 -33.22
N ALA A 249 -33.00 13.38 -33.69
CA ALA A 249 -33.16 13.67 -35.12
C ALA A 249 -31.92 13.29 -35.92
N LYS A 250 -30.71 13.58 -35.40
CA LYS A 250 -29.45 13.17 -36.02
C LYS A 250 -29.33 11.65 -36.13
N LYS A 251 -29.64 10.90 -35.06
CA LYS A 251 -29.62 9.42 -35.09
C LYS A 251 -30.57 8.84 -36.13
N ARG A 252 -31.80 9.37 -36.24
CA ARG A 252 -32.76 8.94 -37.27
C ARG A 252 -32.23 9.17 -38.70
N ARG A 253 -31.53 10.29 -38.94
CA ARG A 253 -30.89 10.56 -40.23
C ARG A 253 -29.76 9.57 -40.53
N GLU A 254 -28.93 9.25 -39.54
CA GLU A 254 -27.86 8.25 -39.67
C GLU A 254 -28.40 6.84 -39.91
N GLU A 255 -29.46 6.43 -39.20
CA GLU A 255 -30.12 5.13 -39.40
C GLU A 255 -30.75 5.02 -40.79
N LYS A 256 -31.44 6.08 -41.25
CA LYS A 256 -31.96 6.15 -42.60
C LYS A 256 -30.86 6.05 -43.65
N ALA A 257 -29.77 6.81 -43.49
CA ALA A 257 -28.62 6.74 -44.39
C ALA A 257 -27.97 5.35 -44.43
N LYS A 258 -27.88 4.66 -43.28
CA LYS A 258 -27.39 3.27 -43.21
C LYS A 258 -28.34 2.30 -43.93
N ALA A 259 -29.66 2.45 -43.74
CA ALA A 259 -30.64 1.61 -44.43
C ALA A 259 -30.60 1.83 -45.95
N ASP A 260 -30.47 3.08 -46.40
CA ASP A 260 -30.34 3.43 -47.81
C ASP A 260 -29.02 2.90 -48.40
N ALA A 261 -27.92 2.96 -47.65
CA ALA A 261 -26.64 2.39 -48.05
C ALA A 261 -26.70 0.85 -48.18
N ALA A 262 -27.39 0.17 -47.27
CA ALA A 262 -27.58 -1.28 -47.34
C ALA A 262 -28.46 -1.72 -48.52
N ARG A 263 -29.35 -0.86 -49.00
CA ARG A 263 -30.21 -1.12 -50.17
C ARG A 263 -29.50 -0.88 -51.50
N LYS A 264 -28.41 -0.10 -51.54
CA LYS A 264 -27.66 0.10 -52.79
C LYS A 264 -26.95 -1.21 -53.13
N PRO A 265 -27.21 -1.82 -54.31
CA PRO A 265 -26.50 -3.02 -54.72
C PRO A 265 -25.00 -2.70 -54.78
N VAL A 266 -24.19 -3.56 -54.16
CA VAL A 266 -22.73 -3.47 -54.25
C VAL A 266 -22.40 -3.46 -55.74
N PRO A 267 -21.77 -2.41 -56.28
CA PRO A 267 -21.48 -2.31 -57.71
C PRO A 267 -20.71 -3.57 -58.12
N GLY A 268 -21.33 -4.33 -59.01
CA GLY A 268 -20.92 -5.69 -59.33
C GLY A 268 -19.43 -5.75 -59.62
N LYS A 269 -18.71 -6.62 -58.89
CA LYS A 269 -17.40 -7.09 -59.30
C LYS A 269 -17.57 -7.64 -60.71
N LYS A 270 -17.14 -6.88 -61.72
CA LYS A 270 -17.04 -7.35 -63.09
C LYS A 270 -16.18 -8.62 -63.01
N ARG A 271 -16.81 -9.78 -63.19
CA ARG A 271 -16.10 -11.04 -63.41
C ARG A 271 -15.30 -10.83 -64.69
N GLN A 272 -13.98 -10.66 -64.55
CA GLN A 272 -13.07 -10.84 -65.67
C GLN A 272 -13.17 -12.33 -66.03
N THR A 273 -13.92 -12.63 -67.08
CA THR A 273 -13.85 -13.93 -67.75
C THR A 273 -12.55 -13.94 -68.54
N ALA A 274 -11.77 -15.01 -68.31
CA ALA A 274 -10.52 -15.31 -68.99
C ALA A 274 -10.74 -15.56 -70.49
#